data_AF-A0A660PAB0-F1
#
_entry.id   AF-A0A660PAB0-F1
#
_cell.length_a   1.000
_cell.length_b   1.000
_cell.length_c   1.000
_cell.angle_alpha   90.00
_cell.angle_beta   90.00
_cell.angle_gamma   90.00
#
_symmetry.space_group_name_H-M   'P 1'
#
loop_
_entity.id
_entity.type
_entity.pdbx_description
1 polymer ?
#
loop_
_entity_poly.entity_id
_entity_poly.type
_entity_poly.pdbx_seq_one_letter_code
_entity_poly.pdbx_strand_id
1 'polypeptide(L)'
;MNINKIKDQIGISLIEVVLVITIMGILVSVAMNSASQFSETAKIEETKQELDNIAIAITGNSLLNNNGVRTDFGYVGDIGALPNSLDNLNSDPG
;
A
#
# COMPACT_ATOMS: atom_id res chain seq x y z
N MET A 1 51.46 38.57 -12.99
CA MET A 1 51.29 38.51 -11.52
C MET A 1 50.31 37.39 -11.23
N ASN A 2 50.80 36.22 -10.82
CA ASN A 2 49.99 35.02 -10.65
C ASN A 2 49.69 34.83 -9.16
N ILE A 3 48.42 34.97 -8.80
CA ILE A 3 47.93 34.83 -7.42
C ILE A 3 47.47 33.39 -7.27
N ASN A 4 48.38 32.52 -6.82
CA ASN A 4 48.00 31.16 -6.46
C ASN A 4 47.17 31.20 -5.18
N LYS A 5 45.86 31.00 -5.34
CA LYS A 5 44.89 30.86 -4.24
C LYS A 5 45.20 29.56 -3.50
N ILE A 6 45.68 29.66 -2.26
CA ILE A 6 45.83 28.51 -1.36
C ILE A 6 44.42 27.98 -1.06
N LYS A 7 44.19 26.69 -1.32
CA LYS A 7 42.95 26.02 -0.89
C LYS A 7 43.05 25.76 0.61
N ASP A 8 42.19 26.39 1.39
CA ASP A 8 41.99 26.02 2.80
C ASP A 8 41.33 24.64 2.84
N GLN A 9 42.07 23.62 3.28
CA GLN A 9 41.52 22.32 3.63
C GLN A 9 41.14 22.36 5.12
N ILE A 10 39.86 22.59 5.38
CA ILE A 10 39.30 22.52 6.73
C ILE A 10 39.08 21.04 7.05
N GLY A 11 39.80 20.51 8.04
CA GLY A 11 39.64 19.14 8.51
C GLY A 11 38.37 18.96 9.33
N ILE A 12 37.71 17.82 9.17
CA ILE A 12 36.57 17.38 9.99
C ILE A 12 37.02 17.04 11.41
N SER A 13 36.28 17.50 12.41
CA SER A 13 36.56 17.19 13.82
C SER A 13 35.98 15.84 14.23
N LEU A 14 36.61 15.18 15.20
CA LEU A 14 36.09 13.93 15.78
C LEU A 14 34.68 14.13 16.35
N ILE A 15 34.43 15.25 17.03
CA ILE A 15 33.10 15.53 17.61
C ILE A 15 32.04 15.68 16.53
N GLU A 16 32.40 16.23 15.37
CA GLU A 16 31.49 16.45 14.25
C GLU A 16 31.04 15.11 13.66
N VAL A 17 31.98 14.18 13.45
CA VAL A 17 31.68 12.81 13.00
C VAL A 17 30.80 12.08 14.01
N VAL A 18 31.11 12.20 15.31
CA VAL A 18 30.31 11.60 16.40
C VAL A 18 28.88 12.17 16.40
N LEU A 19 28.71 13.46 16.17
CA LEU A 19 27.39 14.10 16.13
C LEU A 19 26.58 13.61 14.93
N VAL A 20 27.21 13.49 13.75
CA VAL A 20 26.57 12.97 12.53
C VAL A 20 26.09 11.53 12.73
N ILE A 21 26.94 10.62 13.22
CA ILE A 21 26.52 9.23 13.44
C ILE A 21 25.42 9.11 14.49
N THR A 22 25.42 9.99 15.51
CA THR A 22 24.38 10.01 16.55
C THR A 22 23.04 10.43 15.97
N ILE A 23 23.02 11.52 15.18
CA ILE A 23 21.80 11.97 14.49
C ILE A 23 21.30 10.91 13.51
N MET A 24 22.20 10.30 12.73
CA MET A 24 21.84 9.22 11.81
C MET A 24 21.20 8.03 12.53
N GLY A 25 21.75 7.62 13.68
CA GLY A 25 21.18 6.52 14.48
C GLY A 25 19.75 6.81 14.95
N ILE A 26 19.48 8.04 15.39
CA ILE A 26 18.14 8.47 15.81
C ILE A 26 17.18 8.45 14.62
N LEU A 27 17.60 9.00 13.47
CA LEU A 27 16.76 9.05 12.26
C LEU A 27 16.41 7.65 11.75
N VAL A 28 17.37 6.72 11.73
CA VAL A 28 17.14 5.33 11.32
C VAL A 28 16.12 4.66 12.25
N SER A 29 16.25 4.84 13.56
CA SER A 29 15.33 4.26 14.54
C SER A 29 13.89 4.75 14.35
N VAL A 30 13.69 6.06 14.14
CA VAL A 30 12.37 6.65 13.89
C VAL A 30 11.79 6.18 12.55
N ALA A 31 12.62 6.12 11.50
CA ALA A 31 12.20 5.66 10.18
C ALA A 31 11.73 4.19 10.22
N MET A 32 12.44 3.32 10.92
CA MET A 32 12.08 1.90 11.05
C MET A 32 10.74 1.70 11.76
N ASN A 33 10.49 2.43 12.86
CA ASN A 33 9.21 2.37 13.58
C ASN A 33 8.03 2.85 12.72
N SER A 34 8.27 3.81 11.84
CA SER A 34 7.23 4.31 10.93
C SER A 34 6.96 3.32 9.81
N ALA A 35 8.01 2.75 9.20
CA ALA A 35 7.89 1.81 8.08
C ALA A 35 7.10 0.54 8.44
N SER A 36 7.26 0.01 9.67
CA SER A 36 6.53 -1.18 10.11
C SER A 36 5.02 -0.93 10.22
N GLN A 37 4.59 0.22 10.75
CA GLN A 37 3.17 0.58 10.87
C GLN A 37 2.49 0.76 9.51
N PHE A 38 3.21 1.34 8.54
CA PHE A 38 2.69 1.45 7.17
C PHE A 38 2.51 0.08 6.52
N SER A 39 3.42 -0.86 6.74
CA SER A 39 3.32 -2.20 6.15
C SER A 39 2.12 -2.98 6.67
N GLU A 40 1.86 -2.93 7.98
CA GLU A 40 0.72 -3.63 8.58
C GLU A 40 -0.62 -3.02 8.14
N THR A 41 -0.71 -1.69 8.15
CA THR A 41 -1.91 -0.98 7.68
C THR A 41 -2.19 -1.28 6.21
N ALA A 42 -1.16 -1.28 5.36
CA ALA A 42 -1.31 -1.59 3.94
C ALA A 42 -1.86 -3.01 3.70
N LYS A 43 -1.37 -4.01 4.43
CA LYS A 43 -1.87 -5.39 4.32
C LYS A 43 -3.33 -5.51 4.75
N ILE A 44 -3.71 -4.82 5.82
CA ILE A 44 -5.10 -4.81 6.30
C ILE A 44 -6.01 -4.19 5.23
N GLU A 45 -5.60 -3.07 4.65
CA GLU A 45 -6.39 -2.39 3.63
C GLU A 45 -6.50 -3.20 2.34
N GLU A 46 -5.42 -3.84 1.90
CA GLU A 46 -5.42 -4.77 0.77
C GLU A 46 -6.38 -5.94 1.01
N THR A 47 -6.35 -6.55 2.21
CA THR A 47 -7.26 -7.65 2.56
C THR A 47 -8.72 -7.19 2.56
N LYS A 48 -9.01 -6.00 3.10
CA LYS A 48 -10.38 -5.45 3.06
C LYS A 48 -10.85 -5.21 1.64
N GLN A 49 -9.99 -4.64 0.79
CA GLN A 49 -10.32 -4.40 -0.60
C GLN A 49 -10.58 -5.71 -1.35
N GLU A 50 -9.81 -6.76 -1.07
CA GLU A 50 -10.06 -8.09 -1.61
C GLU A 50 -11.41 -8.67 -1.15
N LEU A 51 -11.74 -8.54 0.14
CA LEU A 51 -13.02 -8.98 0.69
C LEU A 51 -14.21 -8.20 0.09
N ASP A 52 -14.06 -6.89 -0.13
CA ASP A 52 -15.09 -6.06 -0.77
C ASP A 52 -15.31 -6.49 -2.22
N ASN A 53 -14.23 -6.78 -2.96
CA ASN A 53 -14.32 -7.29 -4.32
C ASN A 53 -15.03 -8.65 -4.37
N ILE A 54 -14.74 -9.55 -3.42
CA ILE A 54 -15.44 -10.83 -3.28
C ILE A 54 -16.93 -10.59 -2.98
N ALA A 55 -17.26 -9.68 -2.07
CA ALA A 55 -18.65 -9.36 -1.74
C ALA A 55 -19.42 -8.84 -2.96
N ILE A 56 -18.79 -7.99 -3.77
CA ILE A 56 -19.35 -7.50 -5.03
C ILE A 56 -19.52 -8.65 -6.03
N ALA A 57 -18.53 -9.54 -6.19
CA ALA A 57 -18.66 -10.69 -7.09
C ALA A 57 -19.82 -11.63 -6.70
N ILE A 58 -20.09 -11.79 -5.40
CA ILE A 58 -21.21 -12.61 -4.91
C ILE A 58 -22.56 -11.92 -5.12
N THR A 59 -22.66 -10.64 -4.75
CA THR A 59 -23.95 -9.93 -4.61
C THR A 59 -24.28 -9.01 -5.78
N GLY A 60 -23.29 -8.74 -6.63
CA GLY A 60 -23.29 -7.77 -7.73
C GLY A 60 -23.13 -6.32 -7.27
N ASN A 61 -22.75 -5.44 -8.18
CA ASN A 61 -22.63 -4.01 -7.91
C ASN A 61 -23.95 -3.27 -8.17
N SER A 62 -24.58 -2.76 -7.11
CA SER A 62 -25.83 -1.98 -7.21
C SER A 62 -25.68 -0.61 -7.85
N LEU A 63 -24.45 -0.09 -7.98
CA LEU A 63 -24.17 1.18 -8.64
C LEU A 63 -24.13 1.03 -10.17
N LEU A 64 -23.91 -0.18 -10.68
CA LEU A 64 -23.93 -0.47 -12.11
C LEU A 64 -25.38 -0.62 -12.60
N ASN A 65 -25.91 0.48 -13.13
CA ASN A 65 -27.24 0.56 -13.71
C ASN A 65 -27.14 1.04 -15.16
N ASN A 66 -27.91 0.43 -16.06
CA ASN A 66 -28.06 0.88 -17.44
C ASN A 66 -29.52 1.30 -17.66
N ASN A 67 -29.73 2.54 -18.10
CA ASN A 67 -31.07 3.12 -18.29
C ASN A 67 -32.04 2.95 -17.10
N GLY A 68 -31.52 3.04 -15.87
CA GLY A 68 -32.34 2.94 -14.65
C GLY A 68 -32.66 1.51 -14.20
N VAL A 69 -32.13 0.49 -14.88
CA VAL A 69 -32.24 -0.92 -14.50
C VAL A 69 -30.87 -1.42 -14.07
N ARG A 70 -30.81 -2.11 -12.93
CA ARG A 70 -29.59 -2.76 -12.43
C ARG A 70 -29.12 -3.81 -13.43
N THR A 71 -27.84 -3.80 -13.77
CA THR A 71 -27.26 -4.72 -14.76
C THR A 71 -26.25 -5.70 -14.19
N ASP A 72 -25.84 -5.53 -12.94
CA ASP A 72 -24.90 -6.42 -12.27
C ASP A 72 -25.54 -6.97 -11.00
N PHE A 73 -25.84 -8.27 -11.01
CA PHE A 73 -26.48 -8.99 -9.91
C PHE A 73 -25.54 -9.99 -9.20
N GLY A 74 -24.31 -10.13 -9.71
CA GLY A 74 -23.30 -11.07 -9.22
C GLY A 74 -23.75 -12.53 -9.26
N TYR A 75 -22.90 -13.41 -8.72
CA TYR A 75 -23.11 -14.85 -8.72
C TYR A 75 -24.50 -15.27 -8.20
N VAL A 76 -24.98 -14.64 -7.12
CA VAL A 76 -26.29 -14.99 -6.55
C VAL A 76 -27.44 -14.63 -7.48
N GLY A 77 -27.34 -13.51 -8.20
CA GLY A 77 -28.35 -13.10 -9.16
C GLY A 77 -28.35 -13.95 -10.42
N ASP A 78 -27.15 -14.33 -10.88
CA ASP A 78 -26.97 -15.03 -12.16
C ASP A 78 -27.20 -16.53 -12.01
N ILE A 79 -26.68 -17.16 -10.94
CA ILE A 79 -26.79 -18.59 -10.67
C ILE A 79 -28.00 -18.93 -9.79
N GLY A 80 -28.50 -17.99 -8.98
CA GLY A 80 -29.65 -18.19 -8.09
C GLY A 80 -29.34 -18.92 -6.78
N ALA A 81 -28.06 -19.09 -6.45
CA ALA A 81 -27.59 -19.73 -5.22
C ALA A 81 -26.31 -19.05 -4.69
N LEU A 82 -26.01 -19.25 -3.41
CA LEU A 82 -24.71 -18.84 -2.86
C LEU A 82 -23.59 -19.74 -3.41
N PRO A 83 -22.38 -19.20 -3.66
CA PRO A 83 -21.24 -20.03 -4.04
C PRO A 83 -20.85 -20.95 -2.88
N ASN A 84 -20.60 -22.21 -3.19
CA ASN A 84 -20.15 -23.19 -2.18
C ASN A 84 -18.68 -22.99 -1.80
N SER A 85 -17.91 -22.31 -2.64
CA SER A 85 -16.50 -21.96 -2.44
C SER A 85 -16.13 -20.72 -3.27
N LEU A 86 -15.01 -20.08 -2.95
CA LEU A 86 -14.51 -18.95 -3.74
C LEU A 86 -14.11 -19.36 -5.17
N ASP A 87 -13.75 -20.64 -5.40
CA ASP A 87 -13.43 -21.15 -6.73
C ASP A 87 -14.62 -21.06 -7.70
N ASN A 88 -15.85 -21.07 -7.19
CA ASN A 88 -17.05 -20.88 -8.00
C ASN A 88 -17.09 -19.49 -8.67
N LEU A 89 -16.56 -18.46 -8.00
CA LEU A 89 -16.49 -17.10 -8.55
C LEU A 89 -15.50 -16.98 -9.72
N ASN A 90 -14.61 -17.97 -9.90
CA ASN A 90 -13.64 -18.01 -10.99
C ASN A 90 -14.04 -19.02 -12.08
N SER A 91 -14.55 -20.19 -11.69
CA SER A 91 -14.84 -21.31 -12.59
C SER A 91 -16.23 -21.27 -13.23
N ASP A 92 -17.19 -20.60 -12.59
CA ASP A 92 -18.57 -20.48 -13.08
C ASP A 92 -19.22 -19.17 -12.57
N PRO A 93 -18.71 -17.98 -12.95
CA PRO A 93 -19.11 -16.72 -12.33
C PRO A 93 -20.55 -16.26 -12.57
N GLY A 94 -21.30 -16.89 -13.50
CA GLY A 94 -22.56 -16.37 -14.03
C GLY A 94 -22.44 -15.89 -15.47
#